data_AF-A0A1Y5GN05-F1
#
_entry.id   AF-A0A1Y5GN05-F1
#
_cell.length_a   1.000
_cell.length_b   1.000
_cell.length_c   1.000
_cell.angle_alpha   90.00
_cell.angle_beta   90.00
_cell.angle_gamma   90.00
#
_symmetry.space_group_name_H-M   'P 1'
#
loop_
_entity.id
_entity.type
_entity.pdbx_description
1 polymer ?
#
loop_
_entity_poly.entity_id
_entity_poly.type
_entity_poly.pdbx_seq_one_letter_code
_entity_poly.pdbx_strand_id
1 'polypeptide(L)' 'MNIAKACLSAINQTNTQSTDLAYQEVFDAIDTAFTEQFGLLGSDHQKMRDALDTIANLPEDELSQAPQIARLALKKPH' A
#
# COMPACT_ATOMS: atom_id res chain seq x y z
N MET A 1 -10.55 -5.05 7.68
CA MET A 1 -11.03 -5.79 8.87
C MET A 1 -9.84 -6.54 9.47
N ASN A 2 -9.34 -6.04 10.60
CA ASN A 2 -8.60 -6.71 11.69
C ASN A 2 -7.41 -7.62 11.34
N ILE A 3 -6.20 -7.05 11.35
CA ILE A 3 -4.94 -7.78 11.63
C ILE A 3 -5.12 -8.70 12.84
N ALA A 4 -5.80 -8.21 13.89
CA ALA A 4 -6.16 -9.00 15.07
C ALA A 4 -6.97 -10.28 14.75
N LYS A 5 -7.81 -10.27 13.71
CA LYS A 5 -8.64 -11.41 13.29
C LYS A 5 -7.83 -12.39 12.44
N ALA A 6 -6.88 -11.89 11.65
CA ALA A 6 -5.92 -12.70 10.91
C ALA A 6 -4.94 -13.41 11.88
N CYS A 7 -4.38 -12.67 12.84
CA CYS A 7 -3.58 -13.23 13.94
C CYS A 7 -4.36 -14.26 14.76
N LEU A 8 -5.63 -13.97 15.12
CA LEU A 8 -6.46 -14.90 15.87
C LEU A 8 -6.77 -16.18 15.06
N SER A 9 -6.98 -16.06 13.74
CA SER A 9 -7.20 -17.21 12.86
C SER A 9 -5.97 -18.11 12.78
N ALA A 10 -4.78 -17.52 12.61
CA ALA A 10 -3.53 -18.25 12.58
C ALA A 10 -3.27 -18.94 13.93
N ILE A 11 -3.43 -18.25 15.06
CA ILE A 11 -3.31 -18.86 16.40
C ILE A 11 -4.26 -20.06 16.57
N ASN A 12 -5.51 -19.96 16.10
CA ASN A 12 -6.48 -21.05 16.20
C ASN A 12 -6.15 -22.26 15.30
N GLN A 13 -5.45 -22.08 14.19
CA GLN A 13 -5.02 -23.16 13.29
C GLN A 13 -3.80 -23.93 13.83
N THR A 14 -3.05 -23.28 14.72
CA THR A 14 -1.74 -23.76 15.18
C THR A 14 -1.76 -24.69 16.37
N ASN A 15 -2.94 -24.96 16.93
CA ASN A 15 -3.15 -25.95 18.00
C ASN A 15 -2.85 -27.41 17.55
N THR A 16 -2.50 -27.62 16.27
CA THR A 16 -2.24 -28.94 15.66
C THR A 16 -0.93 -29.04 14.84
N GLN A 17 -0.10 -28.00 14.75
CA GLN A 17 1.12 -27.97 13.91
C GLN A 17 2.38 -27.63 14.72
N SER A 18 3.58 -27.89 14.16
CA SER A 18 4.83 -27.48 14.81
C SER A 18 4.84 -25.95 14.98
N THR A 19 5.36 -25.50 16.12
CA THR A 19 5.30 -24.09 16.52
C THR A 19 5.98 -23.17 15.50
N ASP A 20 6.93 -23.67 14.72
CA ASP A 20 7.62 -22.90 13.68
C ASP A 20 6.70 -22.58 12.49
N LEU A 21 5.90 -23.56 12.02
CA LEU A 21 4.89 -23.33 10.98
C LEU A 21 3.84 -22.33 11.42
N ALA A 22 3.46 -22.43 12.70
CA ALA A 22 2.51 -21.53 13.32
C ALA A 22 2.93 -20.07 13.30
N TYR A 23 4.20 -19.82 13.64
CA TYR A 23 4.75 -18.48 13.58
C TYR A 23 4.79 -17.94 12.16
N GLN A 24 5.19 -18.77 11.19
CA GLN A 24 5.28 -18.36 9.80
C GLN A 24 3.91 -17.94 9.22
N GLU A 25 2.85 -18.70 9.50
CA GLU A 25 1.48 -18.36 9.07
C GLU A 25 0.99 -17.04 9.68
N VAL A 26 1.35 -16.75 10.94
CA VAL A 26 1.04 -15.46 11.58
C VAL A 26 1.77 -14.31 10.88
N PHE A 27 3.05 -14.48 10.55
CA PHE A 27 3.83 -13.45 9.85
C PHE A 27 3.27 -13.19 8.44
N ASP A 28 2.96 -14.23 7.68
CA ASP A 28 2.38 -14.11 6.34
C ASP A 28 1.03 -13.40 6.36
N ALA A 29 0.21 -13.68 7.39
CA ALA A 29 -1.07 -13.00 7.60
C ALA A 29 -0.91 -11.52 7.96
N ILE A 30 0.11 -11.16 8.74
CA ILE A 30 0.44 -9.77 9.06
C ILE A 30 0.92 -9.04 7.81
N ASP A 31 1.85 -9.62 7.05
CA ASP A 31 2.39 -9.00 5.83
C ASP A 31 1.30 -8.78 4.78
N THR A 32 0.40 -9.75 4.61
CA THR A 32 -0.75 -9.61 3.71
C THR A 32 -1.66 -8.48 4.17
N ALA A 33 -2.06 -8.47 5.44
CA ALA A 33 -2.94 -7.44 5.97
C ALA A 33 -2.30 -6.04 5.95
N PHE A 34 -0.98 -5.95 6.14
CA PHE A 34 -0.21 -4.72 6.04
C PHE A 34 -0.15 -4.23 4.60
N THR A 35 0.12 -5.12 3.65
CA THR A 35 0.16 -4.81 2.22
C THR A 35 -1.21 -4.36 1.71
N GLU A 36 -2.29 -5.02 2.11
CA GLU A 36 -3.65 -4.61 1.74
C GLU A 36 -4.02 -3.22 2.29
N GLN A 37 -3.64 -2.92 3.53
CA GLN A 37 -4.02 -1.66 4.18
C GLN A 37 -3.13 -0.49 3.77
N PHE A 38 -1.82 -0.71 3.65
CA PHE A 38 -0.83 0.34 3.48
C PHE A 38 -0.15 0.31 2.11
N GLY A 39 -0.23 -0.79 1.35
CA GLY A 39 0.32 -0.87 0.01
C GLY A 39 -0.33 0.12 -0.95
N LEU A 40 -1.65 0.27 -0.87
CA LEU A 40 -2.38 1.30 -1.63
C LEU A 40 -1.95 2.71 -1.22
N LEU A 41 -1.79 2.97 0.08
CA LEU A 41 -1.37 4.27 0.59
C LEU A 41 0.06 4.63 0.14
N GLY A 42 0.98 3.65 0.18
CA GLY A 42 2.35 3.82 -0.30
C GLY A 42 2.41 4.10 -1.79
N SER A 43 1.61 3.37 -2.59
CA SER A 43 1.48 3.58 -4.03
C SER A 43 0.91 4.97 -4.36
N ASP A 44 -0.16 5.37 -3.69
CA ASP A 44 -0.78 6.70 -3.86
C ASP A 44 0.20 7.82 -3.49
N HIS A 45 0.93 7.66 -2.39
CA HIS A 45 1.94 8.62 -1.97
C HIS A 45 3.09 8.75 -2.99
N GLN A 46 3.59 7.62 -3.50
CA GLN A 46 4.66 7.63 -4.51
C GLN A 46 4.19 8.34 -5.79
N LYS A 47 3.00 8.00 -6.28
CA LYS A 47 2.40 8.63 -7.46
C LYS A 47 2.23 10.15 -7.31
N MET A 48 1.83 10.61 -6.12
CA MET A 48 1.74 12.05 -5.82
C MET A 48 3.12 12.72 -5.83
N ARG A 49 4.12 12.07 -5.23
CA ARG A 49 5.50 12.58 -5.21
C ARG A 49 6.05 12.71 -6.63
N ASP A 50 5.87 11.70 -7.47
CA ASP A 50 6.36 11.71 -8.86
C ASP A 50 5.69 12.81 -9.68
N ALA A 51 4.39 13.03 -9.47
CA ALA A 51 3.66 14.11 -10.15
C ALA A 51 4.12 15.49 -9.71
N LEU A 52 4.41 15.69 -8.43
CA LEU A 52 4.97 16.95 -7.92
C LEU A 52 6.38 17.19 -8.46
N ASP A 53 7.21 16.17 -8.52
CA ASP A 53 8.55 16.26 -9.11
C ASP A 53 8.49 16.58 -10.60
N THR A 54 7.56 15.96 -11.33
CA THR A 54 7.29 16.30 -12.74
C THR A 54 6.89 17.76 -12.90
N ILE A 55 5.97 18.26 -12.06
CA ILE A 55 5.51 19.65 -12.12
C ILE A 55 6.65 20.63 -11.76
N ALA A 56 7.48 20.29 -10.76
CA ALA A 56 8.59 21.13 -10.33
C ALA A 56 9.66 21.30 -11.42
N ASN A 57 9.81 20.30 -12.29
CA ASN A 57 10.78 20.28 -13.38
C ASN A 57 10.19 20.67 -14.75
N LEU A 58 8.94 21.16 -14.80
CA LEU A 58 8.32 21.59 -16.06
C LEU A 58 9.00 22.85 -16.62
N PRO A 59 9.27 22.89 -17.94
CA PRO A 59 9.61 24.11 -18.65
C PRO A 59 8.51 25.18 -18.52
N GLU A 60 8.89 26.45 -18.58
CA GLU A 60 7.97 27.58 -18.38
C GLU A 60 6.86 27.63 -19.44
N ASP A 61 7.16 27.22 -20.68
CA ASP A 61 6.22 27.09 -21.79
C ASP A 61 5.23 25.92 -21.64
N GLU A 62 5.53 24.97 -20.76
CA GLU A 62 4.71 23.79 -20.50
C GLU A 62 3.92 23.87 -19.18
N LEU A 63 4.03 24.96 -18.42
CA LEU A 63 3.33 25.13 -17.13
C LEU A 63 1.81 24.98 -17.22
N SER A 64 1.23 25.23 -18.39
CA SER A 64 -0.20 25.00 -18.66
C SER A 64 -0.64 23.54 -18.47
N GLN A 65 0.29 22.57 -18.52
CA GLN A 65 0.04 21.14 -18.32
C GLN A 65 0.00 20.73 -16.84
N ALA A 66 0.55 21.54 -15.93
CA ALA A 66 0.63 21.22 -14.50
C ALA A 66 -0.73 20.84 -13.85
N PRO A 67 -1.85 21.53 -14.14
CA PRO A 67 -3.16 21.14 -13.61
C PRO A 67 -3.62 19.77 -14.09
N GLN A 68 -3.26 19.36 -15.31
CA GLN A 68 -3.61 18.04 -15.85
C GLN A 68 -2.81 16.94 -15.15
N ILE A 69 -1.51 17.14 -14.97
CA ILE A 69 -0.62 16.20 -14.27
C ILE A 69 -1.09 15.98 -12.83
N ALA A 70 -1.43 17.06 -12.12
CA ALA A 70 -1.97 16.97 -10.76
C ALA A 70 -3.29 16.19 -10.71
N ARG A 71 -4.22 16.41 -11.65
CA ARG A 71 -5.50 15.68 -11.71
C ARG A 71 -5.31 14.19 -11.99
N LEU A 72 -4.35 13.82 -12.85
CA LEU A 72 -4.04 12.41 -13.12
C LEU A 72 -3.45 11.71 -11.89
N ALA A 73 -2.61 12.40 -11.12
CA ALA A 73 -2.07 11.90 -9.86
C ALA A 73 -3.17 11.65 -8.82
N LEU A 74 -4.10 12.59 -8.67
CA LEU A 74 -5.23 12.53 -7.73
C LEU A 74 -6.30 11.50 -8.08
N LYS A 75 -6.33 10.99 -9.32
CA LYS A 75 -7.30 9.98 -9.73
C LYS A 75 -6.97 8.66 -9.02
N LYS A 76 -7.83 8.23 -8.09
CA LYS A 76 -7.70 6.97 -7.38
C LYS A 76 -7.70 5.79 -8.36
N PRO A 77 -6.84 4.78 -8.18
CA PRO A 77 -7.06 3.49 -8.84
C PRO A 77 -8.40 2.93 -8.36
N HIS A 78 -9.23 2.49 -9.32
CA HIS A 78 -10.52 1.84 -9.07
C HIS A 78 -10.34 0.44 -8.49
#